data_AF-A0A499VV17-F1
#
_entry.id   AF-A0A499VV17-F1
#
_cell.length_a   1.000
_cell.length_b   1.000
_cell.length_c   1.000
_cell.angle_alpha   90.00
_cell.angle_beta   90.00
_cell.angle_gamma   90.00
#
_symmetry.space_group_name_H-M   'P 1'
#
loop_
_entity.id
_entity.type
_entity.pdbx_description
1 polymer ?
#
loop_
_entity_poly.entity_id
_entity_poly.type
_entity_poly.pdbx_seq_one_letter_code
_entity_poly.pdbx_strand_id
1 'polypeptide(L)' 'MHCFGTGATELIHIGQSVMGCGGTVDYLVDAVFNYPTLAESYKVAALDATNKIRQIDRLGD' A
#
# COMPACT_ATOMS: atom_id res chain seq x y z
N MET A 1 -1.37 9.97 1.61
CA MET A 1 -1.26 9.01 0.48
C MET A 1 -1.34 9.80 -0.81
N HIS A 2 -0.49 9.51 -1.78
CA HIS A 2 -0.48 10.16 -3.10
C HIS A 2 -0.59 9.08 -4.18
N CYS A 3 -1.40 9.33 -5.20
CA CYS A 3 -1.60 8.42 -6.33
C CYS A 3 -1.56 9.26 -7.62
N PHE A 4 -0.75 8.84 -8.60
CA PHE A 4 -0.58 9.53 -9.87
C PHE A 4 -0.66 8.51 -11.01
N GLY A 5 -1.25 8.91 -12.13
CA GLY A 5 -1.40 8.06 -13.32
C GLY A 5 -2.86 7.84 -13.71
N THR A 6 -3.06 7.05 -14.76
CA THR A 6 -4.39 6.69 -15.26
C THR A 6 -5.17 5.95 -14.18
N GLY A 7 -6.43 6.34 -13.98
CA GLY A 7 -7.32 5.71 -12.99
C GLY A 7 -6.99 5.99 -11.52
N ALA A 8 -6.13 6.98 -11.23
CA ALA A 8 -5.79 7.35 -9.85
C ALA A 8 -7.02 7.69 -8.98
N THR A 9 -8.06 8.30 -9.58
CA THR A 9 -9.32 8.61 -8.88
C THR A 9 -10.12 7.37 -8.48
N GLU A 10 -9.95 6.25 -9.20
CA GLU A 10 -10.61 4.98 -8.85
C GLU A 10 -9.84 4.23 -7.75
N LEU A 11 -8.54 4.52 -7.60
CA LEU A 11 -7.66 3.87 -6.62
C LEU A 11 -7.58 4.61 -5.30
N ILE A 12 -7.65 5.95 -5.30
CA ILE A 12 -7.43 6.78 -4.10
C ILE A 12 -8.36 6.37 -2.94
N HIS A 13 -9.59 5.98 -3.25
CA HIS A 13 -10.57 5.61 -2.23
C HIS A 13 -10.17 4.36 -1.44
N ILE A 14 -9.41 3.43 -2.02
CA ILE A 14 -8.94 2.23 -1.33
C ILE A 14 -8.04 2.62 -0.15
N GLY A 15 -6.98 3.40 -0.41
CA GLY A 15 -6.08 3.83 0.65
C GLY A 15 -6.73 4.81 1.63
N GLN A 16 -7.65 5.69 1.18
CA GLN A 16 -8.41 6.54 2.10
C GLN A 16 -9.31 5.72 3.03
N SER A 17 -9.95 4.67 2.54
CA SER A 17 -10.79 3.79 3.36
C SER A 17 -9.97 3.05 4.40
N VAL A 18 -8.79 2.53 4.02
CA VAL A 18 -7.88 1.87 4.97
C VAL A 18 -7.45 2.84 6.06
N MET A 19 -7.01 4.06 5.72
CA MET A 19 -6.63 5.06 6.72
C MET A 19 -7.82 5.51 7.59
N GLY A 20 -8.99 5.73 6.98
CA GLY A 20 -10.20 6.15 7.69
C GLY A 20 -10.74 5.10 8.66
N CYS A 21 -10.54 3.82 8.35
CA CYS A 21 -10.88 2.69 9.22
C CYS A 21 -9.76 2.32 10.21
N GLY A 22 -8.67 3.09 10.29
CA GLY A 22 -7.54 2.81 11.18
C GLY A 22 -6.67 1.61 10.78
N GLY A 23 -6.76 1.16 9.53
CA GLY A 23 -5.91 0.12 8.98
C GLY A 23 -4.48 0.61 8.73
N THR A 24 -3.52 -0.32 8.83
CA THR A 24 -2.08 -0.05 8.63
C THR A 24 -1.61 -0.53 7.25
N VAL A 25 -0.31 -0.34 6.97
CA VAL A 25 0.34 -0.89 5.77
C VAL A 25 0.21 -2.41 5.70
N ASP A 26 0.16 -3.10 6.84
CA ASP A 26 0.04 -4.56 6.92
C ASP A 26 -1.27 -5.04 6.29
N TYR A 27 -2.37 -4.28 6.46
CA TYR A 27 -3.64 -4.58 5.80
C TYR A 27 -3.48 -4.63 4.27
N LEU A 28 -2.70 -3.71 3.69
CA LEU A 28 -2.47 -3.67 2.25
C LEU A 28 -1.54 -4.79 1.78
N VAL A 29 -0.62 -5.24 2.62
CA VAL A 29 0.22 -6.41 2.35
C VAL A 29 -0.63 -7.68 2.30
N ASP A 30 -1.57 -7.82 3.24
CA ASP A 30 -2.36 -9.04 3.42
C ASP A 30 -3.59 -9.10 2.50
N ALA A 31 -4.18 -7.95 2.14
CA ALA A 31 -5.35 -7.87 1.28
C ALA A 31 -5.14 -8.58 -0.07
N VAL A 32 -6.16 -9.31 -0.54
CA VAL A 32 -6.15 -9.91 -1.88
C VAL A 32 -6.77 -8.91 -2.85
N PHE A 33 -5.98 -8.39 -3.77
CA PHE A 33 -6.44 -7.52 -4.84
C PHE A 33 -6.81 -8.33 -6.08
N ASN A 34 -7.80 -7.85 -6.82
CA ASN A 34 -8.19 -8.47 -8.09
C ASN A 34 -7.10 -8.29 -9.15
N TYR A 35 -6.93 -9.31 -10.00
CA TYR A 35 -5.95 -9.31 -11.09
C TYR A 35 -6.64 -9.53 -12.45
N PRO A 36 -6.26 -8.82 -13.53
CA PRO A 36 -5.30 -7.70 -13.59
C PRO A 36 -5.99 -6.36 -13.28
N THR A 37 -5.51 -5.62 -12.27
CA THR A 37 -6.01 -4.25 -11.97
C THR A 37 -4.92 -3.37 -11.37
N LEU A 38 -5.01 -2.06 -11.56
CA LEU A 38 -4.08 -1.11 -10.93
C LEU A 38 -4.12 -1.11 -9.40
N ALA A 39 -5.17 -1.69 -8.78
CA ALA A 39 -5.27 -1.81 -7.34
C ALA A 39 -4.17 -2.72 -6.74
N GLU A 40 -3.60 -3.63 -7.54
CA GLU A 40 -2.46 -4.45 -7.12
C GLU A 40 -1.24 -3.61 -6.71
N SER A 41 -1.11 -2.39 -7.24
CA SER A 41 -0.03 -1.45 -6.90
C SER A 41 0.01 -1.11 -5.40
N TYR A 42 -1.12 -1.18 -4.69
CA TYR A 42 -1.15 -1.02 -3.24
C TYR A 42 -0.36 -2.11 -2.51
N LYS A 43 -0.47 -3.37 -2.96
CA LYS A 43 0.31 -4.48 -2.38
C LYS A 43 1.80 -4.29 -2.66
N VAL A 44 2.16 -3.91 -3.89
CA VAL A 44 3.56 -3.65 -4.27
C VAL A 44 4.14 -2.51 -3.43
N ALA A 45 3.42 -1.39 -3.30
CA ALA A 45 3.85 -0.24 -2.50
C ALA A 45 3.97 -0.59 -1.01
N ALA A 46 3.03 -1.37 -0.48
CA ALA A 46 3.05 -1.80 0.92
C ALA A 46 4.25 -2.71 1.22
N LEU A 47 4.51 -3.69 0.34
CA LEU A 47 5.69 -4.56 0.45
C LEU A 47 7.01 -3.78 0.36
N ASP A 48 7.11 -2.82 -0.57
CA ASP A 48 8.30 -1.96 -0.69
C ASP A 48 8.55 -1.13 0.58
N ALA A 49 7.49 -0.51 1.12
CA ALA A 49 7.58 0.24 2.37
C ALA A 49 8.03 -0.64 3.55
N THR A 50 7.41 -1.81 3.73
CA THR A 50 7.75 -2.75 4.80
C THR A 50 9.20 -3.24 4.68
N ASN A 51 9.68 -3.51 3.46
CA ASN A 51 11.06 -3.91 3.23
C ASN A 51 12.06 -2.81 3.60
N LYS A 52 11.77 -1.55 3.26
CA LYS A 52 12.61 -0.40 3.61
C LYS A 52 12.67 -0.16 5.11
N ILE A 53 11.53 -0.26 5.82
CA ILE A 53 11.50 -0.14 7.28
C ILE A 53 12.38 -1.21 7.92
N ARG A 54 12.22 -2.48 7.51
CA ARG A 54 13.07 -3.58 8.01
C ARG A 54 14.55 -3.38 7.73
N GLN A 55 14.90 -2.76 6.60
CA GLN A 55 16.28 -2.44 6.28
C GLN A 55 16.84 -1.35 7.20
N ILE A 56 16.03 -0.33 7.53
CA ILE A 56 16.42 0.75 8.44
C ILE A 56 16.60 0.20 9.86
N ASP A 57 15.69 -0.64 10.34
CA ASP A 57 15.78 -1.24 11.69
C ASP A 57 17.10 -2.00 11.86
N ARG A 58 17.50 -2.80 10.86
CA ARG A 58 18.77 -3.55 10.85
C ARG A 58 20.03 -2.69 10.82
N LEU A 59 19.93 -1.42 10.42
CA LEU A 59 21.06 -0.49 10.43
C LEU A 59 21.20 0.25 11.76
N GLY A 60 20.13 0.25 12.57
CA GLY A 60 20.12 0.85 13.91
C GLY A 60 20.59 -0.11 15.02
N ASP A 61 20.63 -1.41 14.74
CA ASP A 61 21.26 -2.46 15.56
C ASP A 61 22.78 -2.54 15.32
#